data_AF-A0A8B4VBX4-F1
#
_entry.id   AF-A0A8B4VBX4-F1
#
_cell.length_a   1.000
_cell.length_b   1.000
_cell.length_c   1.000
_cell.angle_alpha   90.00
_cell.angle_beta   90.00
_cell.angle_gamma   90.00
#
_symmetry.space_group_name_H-M   'P 1'
#
loop_
_entity.id
_entity.type
_entity.pdbx_description
1 polymer ?
#
loop_
_entity_poly.entity_id
_entity_poly.type
_entity_poly.pdbx_seq_one_letter_code
_entity_poly.pdbx_strand_id
1 'polypeptide(L)'
;MTQRESHRDIFCKRLKEARLAAGLSQKKLGIAAGIDEFVASTRINRYEKGVHEADIHTAQKLAETLNVPLAYFYVEDDELATIVMNYENLSEDNKKTIIKIIDKNNITK
;
A
#
# COMPACT_ATOMS: atom_id res chain seq x y z
N MET A 1 -1.69 26.09 5.18
CA MET A 1 -2.57 25.04 5.73
C MET A 1 -2.43 23.85 4.80
N THR A 2 -1.63 22.86 5.17
CA THR A 2 -1.46 21.63 4.39
C THR A 2 -2.81 20.91 4.42
N GLN A 3 -3.49 20.87 3.29
CA GLN A 3 -4.72 20.08 3.16
C GLN A 3 -4.33 18.63 3.46
N ARG A 4 -4.91 18.02 4.50
CA ARG A 4 -4.69 16.59 4.78
C ARG A 4 -4.97 15.82 3.49
N GLU A 5 -4.05 14.97 3.07
CA GLU A 5 -4.23 14.17 1.86
C GLU A 5 -5.50 13.32 2.01
N SER A 6 -6.29 13.22 0.94
CA SER A 6 -7.44 12.33 0.94
C SER A 6 -6.96 10.88 1.03
N HIS A 7 -7.74 9.98 1.64
CA HIS A 7 -7.50 8.53 1.58
C HIS A 7 -7.27 8.03 0.15
N ARG A 8 -7.92 8.69 -0.82
CA ARG A 8 -7.70 8.47 -2.24
C ARG A 8 -6.27 8.81 -2.67
N ASP A 9 -5.76 9.97 -2.28
CA ASP A 9 -4.43 10.44 -2.67
C ASP A 9 -3.34 9.54 -2.08
N ILE A 10 -3.54 9.10 -0.82
CA ILE A 10 -2.68 8.13 -0.15
C ILE A 10 -2.64 6.81 -0.93
N PHE A 11 -3.81 6.26 -1.31
CA PHE A 11 -3.89 5.05 -2.12
C PHE A 11 -3.17 5.21 -3.47
N CYS A 12 -3.38 6.34 -4.15
CA CYS A 12 -2.75 6.63 -5.44
C CYS A 12 -1.21 6.62 -5.33
N LYS A 13 -0.68 7.31 -4.32
CA LYS A 13 0.76 7.38 -4.03
C LYS A 13 1.31 5.99 -3.74
N ARG A 14 0.73 5.28 -2.77
CA ARG A 14 1.21 3.97 -2.30
C ARG A 14 1.12 2.88 -3.37
N LEU A 15 0.05 2.84 -4.15
CA LEU A 15 -0.07 1.90 -5.27
C LEU A 15 1.05 2.09 -6.28
N LYS A 16 1.33 3.35 -6.65
CA LYS A 16 2.38 3.69 -7.61
C LYS A 16 3.77 3.34 -7.08
N GLU A 17 4.05 3.65 -5.82
CA GLU A 17 5.31 3.30 -5.15
C GLU A 17 5.55 1.79 -5.15
N ALA A 18 4.58 1.01 -4.67
CA ALA A 18 4.69 -0.44 -4.62
C ALA A 18 4.86 -1.05 -6.03
N ARG A 19 4.12 -0.54 -7.03
CA ARG A 19 4.29 -0.99 -8.42
C ARG A 19 5.68 -0.72 -8.96
N LEU A 20 6.22 0.48 -8.72
CA LEU A 20 7.55 0.84 -9.19
C LEU A 20 8.64 0.03 -8.47
N ALA A 21 8.50 -0.20 -7.16
CA ALA A 21 9.40 -1.06 -6.40
C ALA A 21 9.39 -2.51 -6.91
N ALA A 22 8.24 -3.02 -7.33
CA ALA A 22 8.10 -4.34 -7.97
C ALA A 22 8.59 -4.38 -9.44
N GLY A 23 9.01 -3.26 -10.03
CA GLY A 23 9.48 -3.19 -11.42
C GLY A 23 8.38 -3.45 -12.47
N LEU A 24 7.11 -3.29 -12.10
CA LEU A 24 5.98 -3.59 -12.98
C LEU A 24 5.50 -2.35 -13.75
N SER A 25 5.12 -2.55 -15.03
CA SER A 25 4.34 -1.55 -15.76
C SER A 25 2.87 -1.58 -15.30
N GLN A 26 2.12 -0.51 -15.56
CA GLN A 26 0.68 -0.47 -15.24
C GLN A 26 -0.08 -1.63 -15.91
N LYS A 27 0.24 -1.93 -17.19
CA LYS A 27 -0.32 -3.08 -17.89
C LYS A 27 0.02 -4.41 -17.21
N LYS A 28 1.31 -4.63 -16.88
CA LYS A 28 1.76 -5.88 -16.24
C LYS A 28 1.11 -6.09 -14.87
N LEU A 29 1.03 -5.05 -14.05
CA LEU A 29 0.33 -5.10 -12.76
C LEU A 29 -1.15 -5.46 -12.95
N GLY A 30 -1.84 -4.77 -13.86
CA GLY A 30 -3.27 -5.01 -14.08
C GLY A 30 -3.55 -6.45 -14.50
N ILE A 31 -2.77 -6.99 -15.45
CA ILE A 31 -2.90 -8.39 -15.89
C ILE A 31 -2.64 -9.35 -14.74
N ALA A 32 -1.55 -9.15 -13.98
CA ALA A 32 -1.19 -10.01 -12.86
C ALA A 32 -2.25 -9.98 -11.73
N ALA A 33 -2.93 -8.85 -11.54
CA ALA A 33 -4.06 -8.71 -10.61
C ALA A 33 -5.40 -9.23 -11.17
N GLY A 34 -5.40 -9.88 -12.34
CA GLY A 34 -6.59 -10.47 -12.97
C GLY A 34 -7.51 -9.46 -13.66
N ILE A 35 -6.99 -8.28 -14.04
CA ILE A 35 -7.69 -7.33 -14.90
C ILE A 35 -7.49 -7.76 -16.36
N ASP A 36 -8.57 -7.72 -17.14
CA ASP A 36 -8.54 -7.99 -18.58
C ASP A 36 -7.45 -7.18 -19.31
N GLU A 37 -6.68 -7.85 -20.16
CA GLU A 37 -5.47 -7.30 -20.79
C GLU A 37 -5.74 -6.02 -21.58
N PHE A 38 -6.90 -5.91 -22.25
CA PHE A 38 -7.24 -4.78 -23.10
C PHE A 38 -7.50 -3.50 -22.29
N VAL A 39 -7.86 -3.64 -21.01
CA VAL A 39 -8.17 -2.50 -20.13
C VAL A 39 -7.21 -2.36 -18.94
N ALA A 40 -6.30 -3.32 -18.74
CA ALA A 40 -5.38 -3.39 -17.60
C ALA A 40 -4.60 -2.09 -17.38
N SER A 41 -3.93 -1.59 -18.42
CA SER A 41 -3.12 -0.35 -18.31
C SER A 41 -3.97 0.85 -17.93
N THR A 42 -5.12 1.02 -18.60
CA THR A 42 -6.04 2.15 -18.36
C THR A 42 -6.62 2.10 -16.96
N ARG A 43 -6.99 0.91 -16.47
CA ARG A 43 -7.61 0.74 -15.14
C ARG A 43 -6.61 1.06 -14.02
N ILE A 44 -5.39 0.53 -14.09
CA ILE A 44 -4.33 0.88 -13.12
C ILE A 44 -3.98 2.37 -13.19
N ASN A 45 -3.90 2.94 -14.39
CA ASN A 45 -3.64 4.38 -14.55
C ASN A 45 -4.69 5.24 -13.83
N ARG A 46 -5.98 4.91 -13.97
CA ARG A 46 -7.06 5.63 -13.30
C ARG A 46 -7.00 5.50 -11.78
N TYR A 47 -6.55 4.37 -11.25
CA TYR A 47 -6.30 4.19 -9.82
C TYR A 47 -5.12 5.05 -9.35
N GLU A 48 -3.98 5.03 -10.04
CA GLU A 48 -2.80 5.85 -9.68
C GLU A 48 -3.02 7.36 -9.83
N LYS A 49 -4.04 7.77 -10.59
CA LYS A 49 -4.41 9.17 -10.81
C LYS A 49 -5.60 9.64 -9.98
N GLY A 50 -6.20 8.75 -9.17
CA GLY A 50 -7.37 9.08 -8.36
C GLY A 50 -8.64 9.39 -9.16
N VAL A 51 -8.67 8.98 -10.44
CA VAL A 51 -9.86 9.12 -11.30
C VAL A 51 -10.94 8.14 -10.87
N HIS A 52 -10.52 6.92 -10.50
CA HIS A 52 -11.38 5.92 -9.90
C HIS A 52 -10.74 5.38 -8.63
N GLU A 53 -11.60 4.96 -7.71
CA GLU A 53 -11.18 4.28 -6.49
C GLU A 53 -11.25 2.77 -6.71
N ALA A 54 -10.24 2.06 -6.24
CA ALA A 54 -10.29 0.61 -6.17
C ALA A 54 -11.15 0.21 -4.97
N ASP A 55 -12.11 -0.69 -5.18
CA ASP A 55 -12.77 -1.33 -4.05
C ASP A 55 -11.79 -2.20 -3.25
N ILE A 56 -12.18 -2.59 -2.04
CA ILE A 56 -11.31 -3.35 -1.15
C ILE A 56 -10.85 -4.69 -1.74
N HIS A 57 -11.69 -5.33 -2.57
CA HIS A 57 -11.36 -6.59 -3.23
C HIS A 57 -10.28 -6.40 -4.30
N THR A 58 -10.40 -5.33 -5.10
CA THR A 58 -9.40 -4.94 -6.08
C THR A 58 -8.10 -4.54 -5.40
N ALA A 59 -8.17 -3.76 -4.31
CA ALA A 59 -7.01 -3.39 -3.51
C ALA A 59 -6.30 -4.63 -2.94
N GLN A 60 -7.05 -5.59 -2.40
CA GLN A 60 -6.50 -6.86 -1.90
C GLN A 60 -5.73 -7.62 -2.99
N LYS A 61 -6.31 -7.78 -4.18
CA LYS A 61 -5.63 -8.43 -5.32
C LYS A 61 -4.36 -7.70 -5.76
N LEU A 62 -4.39 -6.37 -5.76
CA LEU A 62 -3.21 -5.56 -6.08
C LEU A 62 -2.13 -5.74 -5.02
N ALA A 63 -2.49 -5.79 -3.73
CA ALA A 63 -1.57 -6.00 -2.63
C ALA A 63 -0.89 -7.37 -2.73
N GLU A 64 -1.67 -8.43 -2.96
CA GLU A 64 -1.18 -9.79 -3.18
C GLU A 64 -0.23 -9.86 -4.39
N THR A 65 -0.61 -9.24 -5.51
CA THR A 65 0.20 -9.20 -6.74
C THR A 65 1.54 -8.47 -6.52
N LEU A 66 1.54 -7.42 -5.70
CA LEU A 66 2.72 -6.62 -5.39
C LEU A 66 3.52 -7.17 -4.20
N ASN A 67 3.04 -8.24 -3.57
CA ASN A 67 3.60 -8.81 -2.35
C ASN A 67 3.79 -7.76 -1.23
N VAL A 68 2.76 -6.95 -1.00
CA VAL A 68 2.73 -5.93 0.04
C VAL A 68 1.54 -6.15 0.98
N PRO A 69 1.61 -5.76 2.26
CA PRO A 69 0.43 -5.78 3.12
C PRO A 69 -0.65 -4.83 2.61
N LEU A 70 -1.92 -5.25 2.60
CA LEU A 70 -3.04 -4.40 2.16
C LEU A 70 -3.05 -3.03 2.88
N ALA A 71 -2.73 -3.02 4.17
CA ALA A 71 -2.66 -1.81 4.98
C ALA A 71 -1.73 -0.76 4.39
N TYR A 72 -0.65 -1.15 3.70
CA TYR A 72 0.32 -0.25 3.08
C TYR A 72 -0.34 0.80 2.18
N PHE A 73 -1.41 0.43 1.45
CA PHE A 73 -2.10 1.37 0.56
C PHE A 73 -2.81 2.51 1.28
N TYR A 74 -2.99 2.44 2.59
CA TYR A 74 -3.78 3.41 3.35
C TYR A 74 -2.97 4.10 4.45
N VAL A 75 -1.64 3.97 4.42
CA VAL A 75 -0.73 4.62 5.38
C VAL A 75 -0.22 5.94 4.81
N GLU A 76 -0.62 7.07 5.38
CA GLU A 76 -0.17 8.40 4.97
C GLU A 76 1.32 8.62 5.26
N ASP A 77 1.75 8.28 6.47
CA ASP A 77 3.10 8.53 6.97
C ASP A 77 4.15 7.59 6.36
N ASP A 78 5.24 8.15 5.83
CA ASP A 78 6.26 7.37 5.10
C ASP A 78 7.08 6.46 6.04
N GLU A 79 7.30 6.87 7.30
CA GLU A 79 8.00 6.04 8.28
C GLU A 79 7.13 4.85 8.69
N LEU A 80 5.85 5.08 8.97
CA LEU A 80 4.89 4.03 9.25
C LEU A 80 4.69 3.08 8.06
N ALA A 81 4.68 3.61 6.83
CA ALA A 81 4.57 2.77 5.63
C ALA A 81 5.79 1.85 5.50
N THR A 82 6.98 2.35 5.82
CA THR A 82 8.21 1.55 5.89
C THR A 82 8.10 0.44 6.95
N ILE A 83 7.57 0.76 8.13
CA ILE A 83 7.34 -0.23 9.20
C ILE A 83 6.37 -1.31 8.70
N VAL A 84 5.21 -0.92 8.18
CA VAL A 84 4.17 -1.84 7.71
C VAL A 84 4.71 -2.77 6.62
N MET A 85 5.41 -2.23 5.62
CA MET A 85 5.99 -2.99 4.51
C MET A 85 6.97 -4.08 4.97
N ASN A 86 7.71 -3.83 6.05
CA ASN A 86 8.79 -4.70 6.51
C ASN A 86 8.44 -5.54 7.74
N TYR A 87 7.26 -5.33 8.35
CA TYR A 87 6.91 -5.94 9.63
C TYR A 87 6.98 -7.47 9.62
N GLU A 88 6.48 -8.10 8.56
CA GLU A 88 6.53 -9.57 8.42
C GLU A 88 7.95 -10.13 8.26
N ASN A 89 8.88 -9.31 7.75
CA ASN A 89 10.29 -9.71 7.57
C ASN A 89 11.12 -9.59 8.85
N LEU A 90 10.55 -9.03 9.93
CA LEU A 90 11.23 -8.93 11.21
C LEU A 90 11.27 -10.27 11.95
N SER A 91 12.35 -10.53 12.68
CA SER A 91 12.38 -11.64 13.63
C SER A 91 11.37 -11.43 14.76
N GLU A 92 10.93 -12.52 15.37
CA GLU A 92 9.99 -12.46 16.51
C GLU A 92 10.53 -11.63 17.69
N ASP A 93 11.84 -11.65 17.91
CA ASP A 93 12.47 -10.82 18.96
C ASP A 93 12.45 -9.32 18.61
N ASN A 94 12.63 -8.97 17.34
CA ASN A 94 12.50 -7.59 16.88
C ASN A 94 11.04 -7.12 16.98
N LYS A 95 10.07 -7.94 16.59
CA LYS A 95 8.64 -7.64 16.75
C LYS A 95 8.31 -7.38 18.23
N LYS A 96 8.74 -8.26 19.15
CA LYS A 96 8.55 -8.06 20.60
C LYS A 96 9.22 -6.77 21.11
N THR A 97 10.39 -6.44 20.60
CA THR A 97 11.10 -5.21 20.97
C THR A 97 10.31 -3.97 20.56
N ILE A 98 9.75 -3.95 19.34
CA ILE A 98 8.87 -2.87 18.88
C ILE A 98 7.65 -2.73 19.78
N ILE A 99 6.93 -3.81 20.06
CA ILE A 99 5.75 -3.78 20.94
C ILE A 99 6.12 -3.25 22.32
N LYS A 100 7.24 -3.68 22.90
CA LYS A 100 7.71 -3.19 24.20
C LYS A 100 8.05 -1.69 24.19
N ILE A 101 8.57 -1.16 23.08
CA ILE A 101 8.81 0.28 22.92
C ILE A 101 7.48 1.02 22.88
N ILE A 102 6.51 0.54 22.11
CA ILE A 102 5.17 1.14 22.00
C ILE A 102 4.49 1.14 23.38
N ASP A 103 4.47 0.01 24.08
CA ASP A 103 3.83 -0.12 25.40
C ASP A 103 4.39 0.85 26.44
N LYS A 104 5.71 1.11 26.41
CA LYS A 104 6.36 2.08 27.30
C LYS A 104 5.99 3.53 27.00
N ASN A 105 5.65 3.83 25.74
CA ASN A 105 5.33 5.17 25.27
C ASN A 105 3.83 5.36 25.04
N ASN A 106 3.00 4.36 25.35
CA ASN A 106 1.56 4.49 25.30
C ASN A 106 1.16 5.58 26.29
N ILE A 107 0.74 6.73 25.74
CA ILE A 107 -0.05 7.70 26.48
C ILE A 107 -1.35 6.96 26.78
N THR A 108 -1.53 6.54 28.02
CA THR A 108 -2.80 5.99 28.52
C THR A 108 -3.89 6.95 28.04
N LYS A 109 -4.74 6.47 27.12
CA LYS A 109 -5.98 7.17 26.80
C LYS A 109 -6.92 7.07 28.00
#